data_AF-A0A971W9V1-F1
#
_entry.id   AF-A0A971W9V1-F1
#
_cell.length_a   1.000
_cell.length_b   1.000
_cell.length_c   1.000
_cell.angle_alpha   90.00
_cell.angle_beta   90.00
_cell.angle_gamma   90.00
#
_symmetry.space_group_name_H-M   'P 1'
#
loop_
_entity.id
_entity.type
_entity.pdbx_description
1 polymer ?
#
loop_
_entity_poly.entity_id
_entity_poly.type
_entity_poly.pdbx_seq_one_letter_code
_entity_poly.pdbx_strand_id
1 'polypeptide(L)'
;MKKKVIVTMMVVALLFCSVTSVFAHSPIKLFINGEEIKADVLPKVFEGRVLVPIRVITERLGALIDWNEKQNSINIDFREMQAQKTRISLLESALAPKDPYAAAKTWAEGVKTRNGALQYAVMSSELRKDVYSDFVKLNWTTGTSSPWIQSFEVIERGKIDDETFCYAVEFTHTDSTKSTFTTREYVTVKKYEGNWLIASLDKVDIKGEITKVTYNNEKSRKVKSIFVEDDAYDKIGYDKANVIISNKTKIYDGYTDKELSSSVLKEGVKVEVTFTDDPIAMIYPVTAEAKTIRVMEQRQAGPVVYKNTRYGFSFSLPESWKGYTIVNSEWEGLSLERGKSGKVVERGPIISIRHPEWTAKNPRQDIPIMIFTHGQWNSLQKGKFSVAAAPVGPTEIDRNSSYVFALPPRYNYAFPTGYEEVEKILEGNPLVPFEK
;
A
#
# COMPACT_ATOMS: atom_id res chain seq x y z
N MET A 1 67.97 -4.54 -76.70
CA MET A 1 66.91 -3.50 -76.65
C MET A 1 65.51 -4.06 -76.33
N LYS A 2 65.11 -5.22 -76.87
CA LYS A 2 63.74 -5.79 -76.68
C LYS A 2 63.32 -6.07 -75.22
N LYS A 3 64.24 -6.51 -74.33
CA LYS A 3 63.94 -6.77 -72.90
C LYS A 3 63.64 -5.50 -72.09
N LYS A 4 64.28 -4.37 -72.42
CA LYS A 4 64.05 -3.11 -71.70
C LYS A 4 62.67 -2.52 -72.02
N VAL A 5 62.22 -2.63 -73.27
CA VAL A 5 60.90 -2.14 -73.72
C VAL A 5 59.75 -2.92 -73.06
N ILE A 6 59.89 -4.25 -72.91
CA ILE A 6 58.88 -5.08 -72.25
C ILE A 6 58.77 -4.73 -70.76
N VAL A 7 59.89 -4.50 -70.08
CA VAL A 7 59.90 -4.07 -68.68
C VAL A 7 59.25 -2.69 -68.53
N THR A 8 59.54 -1.74 -69.44
CA THR A 8 58.90 -0.42 -69.41
C THR A 8 57.39 -0.51 -69.66
N MET A 9 56.93 -1.34 -70.60
CA MET A 9 55.48 -1.56 -70.83
C MET A 9 54.80 -2.19 -69.62
N MET A 10 55.46 -3.12 -68.94
CA MET A 10 54.92 -3.79 -67.76
C MET A 10 54.83 -2.84 -66.55
N VAL A 11 55.79 -1.93 -66.40
CA VAL A 11 55.76 -0.86 -65.37
C VAL A 11 54.69 0.18 -65.66
N VAL A 12 54.49 0.57 -66.93
CA VAL A 12 53.41 1.49 -67.32
C VAL A 12 52.03 0.86 -67.14
N ALA A 13 51.88 -0.44 -67.43
CA ALA A 13 50.65 -1.18 -67.16
C ALA A 13 50.36 -1.33 -65.65
N LEU A 14 51.39 -1.52 -64.82
CA LEU A 14 51.23 -1.51 -63.36
C LEU A 14 50.85 -0.12 -62.82
N LEU A 15 51.38 0.95 -63.40
CA LEU A 15 51.04 2.33 -63.05
C LEU A 15 49.65 2.76 -63.53
N PHE A 16 49.09 2.09 -64.55
CA PHE A 16 47.70 2.25 -64.98
C PHE A 16 46.70 1.43 -64.14
N CYS A 17 47.19 0.47 -63.35
CA CYS A 17 46.40 -0.36 -62.43
C CYS A 17 46.33 0.18 -61.00
N SER A 18 46.80 1.41 -60.73
CA SER A 18 46.44 2.13 -59.51
C SER A 18 44.99 2.63 -59.63
N VAL A 19 44.08 1.67 -59.63
CA VAL A 19 42.65 1.89 -59.42
C VAL A 19 42.53 2.67 -58.12
N THR A 20 42.10 3.94 -58.21
CA THR A 20 41.67 4.67 -57.04
C THR A 20 40.58 3.84 -56.39
N SER A 21 40.87 3.29 -55.22
CA SER A 21 39.87 2.60 -54.42
C SER A 21 38.84 3.67 -54.05
N VAL A 22 37.73 3.72 -54.77
CA VAL A 22 36.56 4.48 -54.35
C VAL A 22 36.02 3.71 -53.15
N PHE A 23 36.48 4.08 -51.97
CA PHE A 23 35.87 3.62 -50.73
C PHE A 23 34.42 4.12 -50.75
N ALA A 24 33.48 3.22 -50.99
CA ALA A 24 32.07 3.50 -50.79
C ALA A 24 31.91 3.91 -49.32
N HIS A 25 31.64 5.20 -49.08
CA HIS A 25 31.40 5.72 -47.74
C HIS A 25 30.24 4.93 -47.14
N SER A 26 30.42 4.38 -45.94
CA SER A 26 29.35 3.64 -45.27
C SER A 26 28.11 4.55 -45.18
N PRO A 27 26.91 4.06 -45.57
CA PRO A 27 25.71 4.89 -45.55
C PRO A 27 25.46 5.39 -44.13
N ILE A 28 25.13 6.67 -44.03
CA ILE A 28 24.82 7.32 -42.75
C ILE A 28 23.54 6.68 -42.21
N LYS A 29 23.64 6.04 -41.03
CA LYS A 29 22.51 5.43 -40.35
C LYS A 29 21.73 6.47 -39.56
N LEU A 30 20.41 6.30 -39.50
CA LEU A 30 19.51 7.12 -38.69
C LEU A 30 19.00 6.30 -37.52
N PHE A 31 19.03 6.88 -36.32
CA PHE A 31 18.43 6.29 -35.13
C PHE A 31 17.44 7.26 -34.50
N ILE A 32 16.21 6.82 -34.25
CA ILE A 32 15.20 7.58 -33.50
C ILE A 32 14.81 6.73 -32.30
N ASN A 33 14.94 7.28 -31.09
CA ASN A 33 14.68 6.57 -29.83
C ASN A 33 15.42 5.21 -29.71
N GLY A 34 16.63 5.12 -30.29
CA GLY A 34 17.46 3.91 -30.27
C GLY A 34 17.14 2.88 -31.36
N GLU A 35 16.10 3.09 -32.17
CA GLU A 35 15.74 2.21 -33.29
C GLU A 35 16.35 2.72 -34.60
N GLU A 36 17.00 1.84 -35.38
CA GLU A 36 17.54 2.17 -36.71
C GLU A 36 16.40 2.35 -37.71
N ILE A 37 16.30 3.54 -38.31
CA ILE A 37 15.25 3.88 -39.26
C ILE A 37 15.79 3.80 -40.68
N LYS A 38 15.11 3.00 -41.51
CA LYS A 38 15.34 3.00 -42.97
C LYS A 38 14.64 4.20 -43.59
N ALA A 39 15.40 4.99 -44.35
CA ALA A 39 14.90 6.11 -45.12
C ALA A 39 14.96 5.78 -46.62
N ASP A 40 13.90 6.11 -47.35
CA ASP A 40 13.83 5.91 -48.81
C ASP A 40 14.90 6.76 -49.54
N VAL A 41 15.25 7.89 -48.95
CA VAL A 41 16.36 8.75 -49.39
C VAL A 41 17.44 8.70 -48.31
N LEU A 42 18.65 8.25 -48.68
CA LEU A 42 19.75 8.19 -47.72
C LEU A 42 20.20 9.59 -47.28
N PRO A 43 20.58 9.79 -46.00
CA PRO A 43 21.21 11.04 -45.59
C PRO A 43 22.50 11.29 -46.35
N LYS A 44 22.79 12.56 -46.63
CA LYS A 44 23.97 12.95 -47.40
C LYS A 44 24.75 14.07 -46.71
N VAL A 45 26.07 14.05 -46.83
CA VAL A 45 26.91 15.17 -46.43
C VAL A 45 26.86 16.24 -47.53
N PHE A 46 26.48 17.45 -47.17
CA PHE A 46 26.45 18.61 -48.04
C PHE A 46 27.04 19.81 -47.29
N GLU A 47 28.12 20.39 -47.84
CA GLU A 47 28.82 21.54 -47.24
C GLU A 47 29.18 21.34 -45.75
N GLY A 48 29.67 20.15 -45.39
CA GLY A 48 30.05 19.81 -44.02
C GLY A 48 28.88 19.56 -43.06
N ARG A 49 27.63 19.58 -43.55
CA ARG A 49 26.42 19.25 -42.78
C ARG A 49 25.81 17.95 -43.27
N VAL A 50 25.25 17.16 -42.36
CA VAL A 50 24.45 15.99 -42.74
C VAL A 50 23.02 16.43 -43.00
N LEU A 51 22.55 16.28 -44.24
CA LEU A 51 21.16 16.50 -44.62
C LEU A 51 20.39 15.19 -44.47
N VAL A 52 19.30 15.25 -43.70
CA VAL A 52 18.44 14.10 -43.39
C VAL A 52 17.05 14.36 -44.00
N PRO A 53 16.38 13.35 -44.58
CA PRO A 53 15.03 13.53 -45.11
C PRO A 53 14.06 13.93 -43.99
N ILE A 54 13.51 15.13 -44.09
CA ILE A 54 12.62 15.68 -43.06
C ILE A 54 11.38 14.80 -42.84
N ARG A 55 10.85 14.21 -43.92
CA ARG A 55 9.66 13.34 -43.88
C ARG A 55 9.79 12.20 -42.88
N VAL A 56 10.88 11.45 -42.99
CA VAL A 56 11.17 10.29 -42.15
C VAL A 56 11.27 10.70 -40.67
N ILE A 57 11.84 11.86 -40.39
CA ILE A 57 11.95 12.36 -39.02
C ILE A 57 10.58 12.78 -38.48
N THR A 58 9.85 13.63 -39.19
CA THR A 58 8.62 14.23 -38.67
C THR A 58 7.44 13.26 -38.62
N GLU A 59 7.32 12.32 -39.56
CA GLU A 59 6.29 11.27 -39.50
C GLU A 59 6.51 10.33 -38.30
N ARG A 60 7.78 9.97 -38.02
CA ARG A 60 8.13 9.18 -36.83
C ARG A 60 7.89 9.93 -35.52
N LEU A 61 7.88 11.26 -35.57
CA LEU A 61 7.49 12.12 -34.46
C LEU A 61 5.97 12.38 -34.43
N GLY A 62 5.17 11.75 -35.30
CA GLY A 62 3.71 11.82 -35.30
C GLY A 62 3.12 13.02 -36.04
N ALA A 63 3.91 13.68 -36.91
CA ALA A 63 3.40 14.74 -37.78
C ALA A 63 2.77 14.17 -39.05
N LEU A 64 1.68 14.80 -39.51
CA LEU A 64 1.23 14.67 -40.88
C LEU A 64 2.02 15.64 -41.77
N ILE A 65 2.40 15.19 -42.96
CA ILE A 65 3.14 16.02 -43.90
C ILE A 65 2.36 16.19 -45.18
N ASP A 66 2.27 17.45 -45.62
CA ASP A 66 1.71 17.81 -46.91
C ASP A 66 2.69 18.68 -47.70
N TRP A 67 2.74 18.49 -49.01
CA TRP A 67 3.57 19.30 -49.90
C TRP A 67 2.70 20.38 -50.56
N ASN A 68 3.06 21.64 -50.33
CA ASN A 68 2.39 22.77 -50.97
C ASN A 68 3.14 23.16 -52.24
N GLU A 69 2.67 22.65 -53.38
CA GLU A 69 3.25 22.92 -54.70
C GLU A 69 3.25 24.42 -55.05
N LYS A 70 2.20 25.16 -54.69
CA LYS A 70 2.07 26.59 -55.04
C LYS A 70 3.11 27.45 -54.34
N GLN A 71 3.54 27.04 -53.14
CA GLN A 71 4.49 27.79 -52.31
C GLN A 71 5.88 27.15 -52.27
N ASN A 72 6.09 26.02 -52.96
CA ASN A 72 7.30 25.21 -52.87
C ASN A 72 7.73 24.97 -51.40
N SER A 73 6.77 24.59 -50.55
CA SER A 73 6.99 24.43 -49.11
C SER A 73 6.36 23.16 -48.56
N ILE A 74 6.91 22.68 -47.43
CA ILE A 74 6.40 21.51 -46.71
C ILE A 74 5.57 22.03 -45.53
N ASN A 75 4.34 21.54 -45.39
CA ASN A 75 3.53 21.73 -44.20
C ASN A 75 3.72 20.54 -43.25
N ILE A 76 4.04 20.81 -41.99
CA ILE A 76 4.27 19.81 -40.95
C ILE A 76 3.23 20.03 -39.87
N ASP A 77 2.29 19.11 -39.74
CA ASP A 77 1.13 19.25 -38.90
C ASP A 77 1.16 18.28 -37.71
N PHE A 78 1.35 18.82 -36.51
CA PHE A 78 1.27 18.08 -35.25
C PHE A 78 -0.10 18.19 -34.55
N ARG A 79 -1.11 18.81 -35.19
CA ARG A 79 -2.43 19.06 -34.58
C ARG A 79 -3.10 17.77 -34.13
N GLU A 80 -3.01 16.70 -34.91
CA GLU A 80 -3.60 15.41 -34.52
C GLU A 80 -2.96 14.85 -33.25
N MET A 81 -1.62 14.83 -33.18
CA MET A 81 -0.90 14.42 -31.96
C MET A 81 -1.29 15.28 -30.77
N GLN A 82 -1.39 16.61 -30.93
CA GLN A 82 -1.80 17.51 -29.85
C GLN A 82 -3.26 17.30 -29.44
N ALA A 83 -4.16 17.03 -30.38
CA ALA A 83 -5.54 16.70 -30.11
C ALA A 83 -5.66 15.38 -29.32
N GLN A 84 -4.89 14.36 -29.70
CA GLN A 84 -4.87 13.10 -28.95
C GLN A 84 -4.27 13.26 -27.55
N LYS A 85 -3.18 14.03 -27.39
CA LYS A 85 -2.61 14.35 -26.07
C LYS A 85 -3.64 15.07 -25.18
N THR A 86 -4.34 16.05 -25.74
CA THR A 86 -5.40 16.79 -25.03
C THR A 86 -6.54 15.86 -24.63
N ARG A 87 -7.00 15.02 -25.55
CA ARG A 87 -8.05 14.02 -25.28
C ARG A 87 -7.64 13.06 -24.17
N ILE A 88 -6.41 12.54 -24.19
CA ILE A 88 -5.88 11.65 -23.14
C ILE A 88 -5.83 12.38 -21.80
N SER A 89 -5.31 13.60 -21.76
CA SER A 89 -5.26 14.41 -20.52
C SER A 89 -6.64 14.65 -19.93
N LEU A 90 -7.65 14.91 -20.76
CA LEU A 90 -9.04 15.06 -20.30
C LEU A 90 -9.63 13.74 -19.76
N LEU A 91 -9.32 12.60 -20.40
CA LEU A 91 -9.73 11.28 -19.92
C LEU A 91 -9.06 10.93 -18.59
N GLU A 92 -7.76 11.16 -18.45
CA GLU A 92 -7.04 10.98 -17.19
C GLU A 92 -7.61 11.86 -16.08
N SER A 93 -7.93 13.12 -16.38
CA SER A 93 -8.57 14.03 -15.43
C SER A 93 -9.97 13.55 -15.02
N ALA A 94 -10.75 13.01 -15.96
CA ALA A 94 -12.07 12.45 -15.67
C ALA A 94 -11.99 11.17 -14.82
N LEU A 95 -10.91 10.39 -14.95
CA LEU A 95 -10.62 9.20 -14.15
C LEU A 95 -9.97 9.52 -12.80
N ALA A 96 -9.55 10.78 -12.58
CA ALA A 96 -8.84 11.18 -11.37
C ALA A 96 -9.69 10.90 -10.11
N PRO A 97 -9.23 10.01 -9.21
CA PRO A 97 -9.99 9.61 -8.03
C PRO A 97 -10.24 10.77 -7.07
N LYS A 98 -11.45 10.82 -6.48
CA LYS A 98 -11.86 11.87 -5.53
C LYS A 98 -11.73 11.46 -4.06
N ASP A 99 -11.49 10.18 -3.80
CA ASP A 99 -11.20 9.64 -2.48
C ASP A 99 -10.06 8.60 -2.59
N PRO A 100 -9.31 8.38 -1.49
CA PRO A 100 -8.10 7.56 -1.53
C PRO A 100 -8.38 6.08 -1.81
N TYR A 101 -9.52 5.56 -1.35
CA TYR A 101 -9.92 4.18 -1.61
C TYR A 101 -10.23 3.97 -3.09
N ALA A 102 -10.94 4.90 -3.73
CA ALA A 102 -11.20 4.85 -5.16
C ALA A 102 -9.92 4.85 -6.00
N ALA A 103 -8.86 5.52 -5.55
CA ALA A 103 -7.57 5.48 -6.24
C ALA A 103 -6.96 4.08 -6.21
N ALA A 104 -6.83 3.49 -5.01
CA ALA A 104 -6.31 2.13 -4.83
C ALA A 104 -7.15 1.10 -5.60
N LYS A 105 -8.48 1.20 -5.51
CA LYS A 105 -9.42 0.32 -6.23
C LYS A 105 -9.29 0.45 -7.75
N THR A 106 -9.21 1.67 -8.28
CA THR A 106 -9.10 1.90 -9.73
C THR A 106 -7.79 1.37 -10.27
N TRP A 107 -6.69 1.58 -9.54
CA TRP A 107 -5.41 0.98 -9.88
C TRP A 107 -5.50 -0.56 -9.88
N ALA A 108 -6.07 -1.17 -8.82
CA ALA A 108 -6.22 -2.62 -8.71
C ALA A 108 -7.08 -3.22 -9.82
N GLU A 109 -8.15 -2.52 -10.23
CA GLU A 109 -8.97 -2.92 -11.38
C GLU A 109 -8.16 -2.87 -12.68
N GLY A 110 -7.29 -1.86 -12.82
CA GLY A 110 -6.34 -1.78 -13.93
C GLY A 110 -5.36 -2.95 -13.95
N VAL A 111 -4.84 -3.40 -12.80
CA VAL A 111 -3.98 -4.60 -12.70
C VAL A 111 -4.77 -5.85 -13.11
N LYS A 112 -5.97 -6.04 -12.55
CA LYS A 112 -6.84 -7.19 -12.84
C LYS A 112 -7.22 -7.29 -14.32
N THR A 113 -7.56 -6.16 -14.93
CA THR A 113 -8.00 -6.09 -16.35
C THR A 113 -6.84 -5.99 -17.33
N ARG A 114 -5.58 -6.06 -16.85
CA ARG A 114 -4.36 -5.90 -17.65
C ARG A 114 -4.30 -4.57 -18.40
N ASN A 115 -4.97 -3.55 -17.86
CA ASN A 115 -5.08 -2.23 -18.46
C ASN A 115 -4.04 -1.31 -17.83
N GLY A 116 -2.87 -1.24 -18.44
CA GLY A 116 -1.79 -0.39 -17.97
C GLY A 116 -2.08 1.10 -18.11
N ALA A 117 -2.91 1.49 -19.08
CA ALA A 117 -3.34 2.89 -19.20
C ALA A 117 -4.21 3.32 -18.01
N LEU A 118 -5.10 2.45 -17.54
CA LEU A 118 -5.92 2.70 -16.36
C LEU A 118 -5.07 2.78 -15.08
N GLN A 119 -4.09 1.88 -14.93
CA GLN A 119 -3.14 1.93 -13.81
C GLN A 119 -2.39 3.25 -13.81
N TYR A 120 -1.82 3.64 -14.95
CA TYR A 120 -1.03 4.85 -15.11
C TYR A 120 -1.85 6.14 -14.90
N ALA A 121 -3.11 6.15 -15.34
CA ALA A 121 -4.01 7.30 -15.21
C ALA A 121 -4.20 7.75 -13.75
N VAL A 122 -4.16 6.82 -12.79
CA VAL A 122 -4.34 7.13 -11.37
C VAL A 122 -3.02 7.28 -10.58
N MET A 123 -1.87 7.26 -11.26
CA MET A 123 -0.56 7.48 -10.64
C MET A 123 -0.16 8.95 -10.58
N SER A 124 0.60 9.31 -9.55
CA SER A 124 1.25 10.61 -9.38
C SER A 124 2.25 10.90 -10.51
N SER A 125 2.56 12.17 -10.75
CA SER A 125 3.52 12.57 -11.79
C SER A 125 4.92 12.01 -11.56
N GLU A 126 5.32 11.85 -10.29
CA GLU A 126 6.59 11.27 -9.90
C GLU A 126 6.62 9.78 -10.23
N LEU A 127 5.66 9.00 -9.73
CA LEU A 127 5.60 7.56 -9.98
C LEU A 127 5.51 7.25 -11.48
N ARG A 128 4.74 8.04 -12.23
CA ARG A 128 4.63 7.92 -13.69
C ARG A 128 5.99 7.97 -14.37
N LYS A 129 6.90 8.87 -13.95
CA LYS A 129 8.25 8.96 -14.54
C LYS A 129 9.05 7.69 -14.32
N ASP A 130 8.90 7.08 -13.15
CA ASP A 130 9.65 5.88 -12.77
C ASP A 130 9.19 4.65 -13.56
N VAL A 131 7.88 4.53 -13.83
CA VAL A 131 7.29 3.32 -14.44
C VAL A 131 6.99 3.44 -15.93
N TYR A 132 7.07 4.63 -16.52
CA TYR A 132 6.63 4.89 -17.90
C TYR A 132 7.28 3.95 -18.92
N SER A 133 8.60 3.73 -18.81
CA SER A 133 9.30 2.87 -19.76
C SER A 133 8.78 1.44 -19.76
N ASP A 134 8.31 0.95 -18.62
CA ASP A 134 7.86 -0.43 -18.48
C ASP A 134 6.46 -0.63 -19.04
N PHE A 135 5.57 0.34 -18.82
CA PHE A 135 4.26 0.36 -19.50
C PHE A 135 4.42 0.43 -21.03
N VAL A 136 5.34 1.26 -21.53
CA VAL A 136 5.60 1.36 -22.97
C VAL A 136 6.14 0.04 -23.54
N LYS A 137 7.12 -0.60 -22.88
CA LYS A 137 7.66 -1.91 -23.29
C LYS A 137 6.57 -2.99 -23.36
N LEU A 138 5.63 -2.95 -22.43
CA LEU A 138 4.49 -3.88 -22.36
C LEU A 138 3.32 -3.49 -23.29
N ASN A 139 3.49 -2.45 -24.11
CA ASN A 139 2.43 -1.88 -24.94
C ASN A 139 1.13 -1.65 -24.14
N TRP A 140 1.28 -1.11 -22.93
CA TRP A 140 0.20 -0.82 -21.99
C TRP A 140 -0.67 -2.01 -21.56
N THR A 141 -0.24 -3.24 -21.85
CA THR A 141 -0.93 -4.47 -21.45
C THR A 141 -0.10 -5.19 -20.39
N THR A 142 -0.53 -5.12 -19.12
CA THR A 142 0.26 -5.64 -17.99
C THR A 142 -0.06 -7.10 -17.65
N GLY A 143 0.88 -7.80 -17.01
CA GLY A 143 0.66 -9.17 -16.52
C GLY A 143 0.74 -10.25 -17.60
N THR A 144 0.33 -11.47 -17.26
CA THR A 144 0.37 -12.65 -18.14
C THR A 144 -0.99 -13.30 -18.28
N SER A 145 -1.16 -14.18 -19.28
CA SER A 145 -2.43 -14.91 -19.52
C SER A 145 -2.79 -15.86 -18.38
N SER A 146 -1.79 -16.49 -17.77
CA SER A 146 -1.87 -17.36 -16.59
C SER A 146 -0.57 -17.22 -15.78
N PRO A 147 -0.63 -17.10 -14.44
CA PRO A 147 -1.85 -16.91 -13.64
C PRO A 147 -2.52 -15.54 -13.92
N TRP A 148 -3.82 -15.44 -13.72
CA TRP A 148 -4.58 -14.19 -13.85
C TRP A 148 -5.33 -13.86 -12.57
N ILE A 149 -5.58 -12.57 -12.36
CA ILE A 149 -6.30 -12.10 -11.17
C ILE A 149 -7.80 -12.37 -11.37
N GLN A 150 -8.36 -13.19 -10.48
CA GLN A 150 -9.79 -13.50 -10.45
C GLN A 150 -10.56 -12.43 -9.67
N SER A 151 -10.04 -12.05 -8.50
CA SER A 151 -10.64 -11.06 -7.60
C SER A 151 -9.55 -10.30 -6.85
N PHE A 152 -9.92 -9.16 -6.28
CA PHE A 152 -9.07 -8.45 -5.34
C PHE A 152 -9.88 -7.84 -4.21
N GLU A 153 -9.21 -7.58 -3.10
CA GLU A 153 -9.74 -6.83 -1.98
C GLU A 153 -8.80 -5.66 -1.66
N VAL A 154 -9.37 -4.48 -1.41
CA VAL A 154 -8.61 -3.29 -1.00
C VAL A 154 -8.86 -3.05 0.48
N ILE A 155 -7.79 -3.12 1.27
CA ILE A 155 -7.83 -3.05 2.72
C ILE A 155 -7.06 -1.81 3.16
N GLU A 156 -7.71 -0.87 3.83
CA GLU A 156 -7.03 0.28 4.43
C GLU A 156 -6.13 -0.20 5.57
N ARG A 157 -4.83 0.09 5.49
CA ARG A 157 -3.86 -0.31 6.52
C ARG A 157 -3.58 0.81 7.51
N GLY A 158 -3.77 2.04 7.10
CA GLY A 158 -3.67 3.17 7.99
C GLY A 158 -3.63 4.49 7.23
N LYS A 159 -3.92 5.53 8.01
CA LYS A 159 -3.76 6.91 7.63
C LYS A 159 -2.38 7.39 8.07
N ILE A 160 -1.59 7.89 7.15
CA ILE A 160 -0.29 8.48 7.46
C ILE A 160 -0.50 9.91 7.96
N ASP A 161 -1.28 10.69 7.21
CA ASP A 161 -1.76 12.01 7.55
C ASP A 161 -3.10 12.30 6.84
N ASP A 162 -3.64 13.53 6.93
CA ASP A 162 -4.91 13.92 6.30
C ASP A 162 -4.91 13.84 4.77
N GLU A 163 -3.75 13.74 4.14
CA GLU A 163 -3.56 13.78 2.70
C GLU A 163 -2.86 12.53 2.15
N THR A 164 -2.56 11.54 3.01
CA THR A 164 -1.78 10.35 2.65
C THR A 164 -2.30 9.10 3.38
N PHE A 165 -2.63 8.07 2.61
CA PHE A 165 -3.19 6.80 3.06
C PHE A 165 -2.40 5.63 2.51
N CYS A 166 -2.32 4.54 3.27
CA CYS A 166 -1.77 3.28 2.80
C CYS A 166 -2.85 2.21 2.72
N TYR A 167 -2.91 1.54 1.57
CA TYR A 167 -3.78 0.38 1.35
C TYR A 167 -2.94 -0.85 1.03
N ALA A 168 -3.42 -2.00 1.49
CA ALA A 168 -3.02 -3.30 0.96
C ALA A 168 -4.06 -3.75 -0.07
N VAL A 169 -3.60 -4.18 -1.23
CA VAL A 169 -4.41 -4.81 -2.25
C VAL A 169 -4.07 -6.28 -2.29
N GLU A 170 -5.03 -7.12 -1.90
CA GLU A 170 -4.90 -8.57 -1.93
C GLU A 170 -5.50 -9.10 -3.22
N PHE A 171 -4.65 -9.66 -4.09
CA PHE A 171 -5.05 -10.23 -5.36
C PHE A 171 -5.17 -11.74 -5.24
N THR A 172 -6.35 -12.28 -5.53
CA THR A 172 -6.54 -13.72 -5.71
C THR A 172 -6.26 -14.07 -7.15
N HIS A 173 -5.18 -14.82 -7.38
CA HIS A 173 -4.81 -15.37 -8.67
C HIS A 173 -5.44 -16.74 -8.88
N THR A 174 -5.74 -17.06 -10.13
CA THR A 174 -6.05 -18.40 -10.58
C THR A 174 -5.23 -18.72 -11.82
N ASP A 175 -4.85 -19.98 -12.00
CA ASP A 175 -4.16 -20.45 -13.20
C ASP A 175 -5.06 -21.34 -14.07
N SER A 176 -4.49 -21.83 -15.18
CA SER A 176 -5.17 -22.75 -16.11
C SER A 176 -5.57 -24.10 -15.48
N THR A 177 -4.97 -24.48 -14.35
CA THR A 177 -5.30 -25.68 -13.57
C THR A 177 -6.38 -25.44 -12.52
N LYS A 178 -6.87 -24.19 -12.40
CA LYS A 178 -7.77 -23.71 -11.34
C LYS A 178 -7.14 -23.68 -9.95
N SER A 179 -5.82 -23.75 -9.86
CA SER A 179 -5.11 -23.54 -8.61
C SER A 179 -5.13 -22.05 -8.28
N THR A 180 -5.37 -21.71 -7.01
CA THR A 180 -5.44 -20.33 -6.56
C THR A 180 -4.36 -20.01 -5.55
N PHE A 181 -3.84 -18.79 -5.61
CA PHE A 181 -2.94 -18.25 -4.60
C PHE A 181 -3.19 -16.74 -4.44
N THR A 182 -2.81 -16.19 -3.30
CA THR A 182 -2.98 -14.76 -3.03
C THR A 182 -1.63 -14.06 -3.06
N THR A 183 -1.59 -12.87 -3.65
CA THR A 183 -0.47 -11.94 -3.49
C THR A 183 -0.97 -10.66 -2.86
N ARG A 184 -0.11 -9.95 -2.13
CA ARG A 184 -0.45 -8.67 -1.53
C ARG A 184 0.51 -7.60 -2.05
N GLU A 185 -0.03 -6.51 -2.57
CA GLU A 185 0.72 -5.31 -2.93
C GLU A 185 0.29 -4.15 -2.05
N TYR A 186 1.22 -3.24 -1.75
CA TYR A 186 0.94 -2.06 -0.93
C TYR A 186 1.00 -0.83 -1.80
N VAL A 187 -0.03 0.00 -1.67
CA VAL A 187 -0.16 1.25 -2.42
C VAL A 187 -0.27 2.42 -1.47
N THR A 188 0.61 3.39 -1.65
CA THR A 188 0.51 4.68 -0.97
C THR A 188 -0.29 5.60 -1.86
N VAL A 189 -1.37 6.17 -1.32
CA VAL A 189 -2.24 7.09 -2.02
C VAL A 189 -2.09 8.47 -1.38
N LYS A 190 -1.77 9.48 -2.17
CA LYS A 190 -1.57 10.85 -1.70
C LYS A 190 -2.42 11.84 -2.49
N LYS A 191 -2.82 12.91 -1.83
CA LYS A 191 -3.57 14.00 -2.43
C LYS A 191 -2.64 14.96 -3.19
N TYR A 192 -2.96 15.21 -4.46
CA TYR A 192 -2.28 16.15 -5.34
C TYR A 192 -3.32 17.04 -6.03
N GLU A 193 -3.25 18.35 -5.82
CA GLU A 193 -4.14 19.32 -6.49
C GLU A 193 -5.64 18.96 -6.39
N GLY A 194 -6.05 18.38 -5.26
CA GLY A 194 -7.43 17.98 -5.00
C GLY A 194 -7.85 16.59 -5.50
N ASN A 195 -6.95 15.85 -6.17
CA ASN A 195 -7.18 14.45 -6.58
C ASN A 195 -6.33 13.50 -5.74
N TRP A 196 -6.80 12.26 -5.57
CA TRP A 196 -6.05 11.22 -4.90
C TRP A 196 -5.36 10.32 -5.92
N LEU A 197 -4.04 10.24 -5.85
CA LEU A 197 -3.23 9.50 -6.81
C LEU A 197 -2.32 8.49 -6.09
N ILE A 198 -1.98 7.42 -6.79
CA ILE A 198 -0.98 6.45 -6.34
C ILE A 198 0.39 7.13 -6.34
N ALA A 199 0.95 7.32 -5.16
CA ALA A 199 2.26 7.93 -4.93
C ALA A 199 3.39 6.90 -4.98
N SER A 200 3.15 5.70 -4.45
CA SER A 200 4.11 4.59 -4.52
C SER A 200 3.41 3.25 -4.64
N LEU A 201 4.10 2.31 -5.28
CA LEU A 201 3.79 0.89 -5.31
C LEU A 201 4.94 0.17 -4.61
N ASP A 202 4.65 -0.42 -3.47
CA ASP A 202 5.61 -1.22 -2.72
C ASP A 202 5.19 -2.68 -2.79
N LYS A 203 6.03 -3.52 -3.41
CA LYS A 203 5.92 -4.96 -3.32
C LYS A 203 6.68 -5.42 -2.08
N VAL A 204 6.10 -6.33 -1.31
CA VAL A 204 6.85 -6.98 -0.22
C VAL A 204 7.55 -8.19 -0.80
N ASP A 205 8.88 -8.14 -0.86
CA ASP A 205 9.72 -9.23 -1.36
C ASP A 205 10.08 -10.22 -0.26
N ILE A 206 10.10 -9.79 1.00
CA ILE A 206 10.15 -10.67 2.17
C ILE A 206 9.44 -10.04 3.36
N LYS A 207 8.71 -10.86 4.10
CA LYS A 207 8.09 -10.52 5.38
C LYS A 207 8.55 -11.53 6.41
N GLY A 208 9.04 -11.07 7.55
CA GLY A 208 9.52 -12.01 8.56
C GLY A 208 10.12 -11.33 9.77
N GLU A 209 10.71 -12.13 10.64
CA GLU A 209 11.45 -11.67 11.80
C GLU A 209 12.93 -11.51 11.46
N ILE A 210 13.55 -10.45 11.98
CA ILE A 210 15.00 -10.30 11.94
C ILE A 210 15.61 -11.32 12.88
N THR A 211 16.37 -12.28 12.36
CA THR A 211 17.05 -13.30 13.18
C THR A 211 18.55 -13.06 13.31
N LYS A 212 19.12 -12.12 12.53
CA LYS A 212 20.52 -11.69 12.66
C LYS A 212 20.72 -10.26 12.19
N VAL A 213 21.57 -9.50 12.88
CA VAL A 213 21.99 -8.15 12.47
C VAL A 213 23.50 -8.07 12.30
N THR A 214 23.96 -7.50 11.17
CA THR A 214 25.39 -7.27 10.88
C THR A 214 25.68 -5.78 10.85
N TYR A 215 26.79 -5.35 11.48
CA TYR A 215 27.20 -3.94 11.58
C TYR A 215 28.47 -3.65 10.75
N ASN A 216 28.66 -2.39 10.31
CA ASN A 216 29.82 -2.00 9.50
C ASN A 216 31.16 -1.97 10.27
N ASN A 217 31.15 -1.64 11.57
CA ASN A 217 32.29 -1.69 12.49
C ASN A 217 31.80 -1.47 13.93
N GLU A 218 32.45 -2.07 14.93
CA GLU A 218 32.04 -2.07 16.35
C GLU A 218 31.83 -0.67 16.96
N LYS A 219 32.47 0.37 16.40
CA LYS A 219 32.37 1.75 16.89
C LYS A 219 31.20 2.56 16.31
N SER A 220 30.73 2.27 15.09
CA SER A 220 29.73 3.12 14.42
C SER A 220 28.28 2.72 14.71
N ARG A 221 28.05 1.48 15.19
CA ARG A 221 26.71 0.88 15.40
C ARG A 221 25.75 1.04 14.21
N LYS A 222 26.26 1.31 13.00
CA LYS A 222 25.44 1.44 11.79
C LYS A 222 25.19 0.05 11.23
N VAL A 223 23.91 -0.32 11.12
CA VAL A 223 23.48 -1.60 10.55
C VAL A 223 23.89 -1.66 9.09
N LYS A 224 24.57 -2.73 8.71
CA LYS A 224 25.05 -3.04 7.35
C LYS A 224 24.06 -3.95 6.64
N SER A 225 23.59 -4.98 7.32
CA SER A 225 22.58 -5.90 6.78
C SER A 225 21.80 -6.58 7.92
N ILE A 226 20.62 -7.08 7.57
CA ILE A 226 19.77 -7.89 8.45
C ILE A 226 19.44 -9.21 7.75
N PHE A 227 19.35 -10.29 8.51
CA PHE A 227 18.83 -11.56 8.02
C PHE A 227 17.38 -11.69 8.47
N VAL A 228 16.47 -11.89 7.52
CA VAL A 228 15.03 -11.97 7.75
C VAL A 228 14.55 -13.37 7.40
N GLU A 229 13.79 -13.98 8.30
CA GLU A 229 13.18 -15.30 8.11
C GLU A 229 11.67 -15.22 8.35
N ASP A 230 10.89 -15.77 7.41
CA ASP A 230 9.44 -15.92 7.53
C ASP A 230 9.10 -17.19 8.31
N ASP A 231 8.27 -17.07 9.35
CA ASP A 231 7.81 -18.18 10.20
C ASP A 231 6.48 -18.79 9.71
N ALA A 232 5.80 -18.19 8.72
CA ALA A 232 4.41 -18.51 8.41
C ALA A 232 4.16 -19.17 7.03
N TYR A 233 3.03 -19.88 6.95
CA TYR A 233 2.49 -20.62 5.80
C TYR A 233 2.02 -19.71 4.64
N ASP A 234 2.12 -18.39 4.81
CA ASP A 234 1.53 -17.35 3.97
C ASP A 234 2.64 -16.69 3.12
N LYS A 235 3.24 -17.49 2.23
CA LYS A 235 4.43 -17.10 1.44
C LYS A 235 4.17 -15.85 0.60
N ILE A 236 4.70 -14.71 1.05
CA ILE A 236 4.82 -13.50 0.24
C ILE A 236 6.30 -13.32 -0.11
N GLY A 237 6.65 -13.64 -1.36
CA GLY A 237 8.02 -13.50 -1.87
C GLY A 237 8.98 -14.57 -1.38
N TYR A 238 10.14 -14.17 -0.86
CA TYR A 238 11.19 -15.05 -0.32
C TYR A 238 10.93 -15.36 1.15
N ASP A 239 11.25 -16.58 1.57
CA ASP A 239 11.15 -17.04 2.96
C ASP A 239 12.40 -16.70 3.80
N LYS A 240 13.56 -16.53 3.15
CA LYS A 240 14.81 -16.12 3.78
C LYS A 240 15.58 -15.14 2.93
N ALA A 241 16.03 -14.04 3.53
CA ALA A 241 16.86 -13.05 2.85
C ALA A 241 17.94 -12.44 3.74
N ASN A 242 19.10 -12.20 3.15
CA ASN A 242 20.10 -11.28 3.66
C ASN A 242 19.89 -9.91 3.00
N VAL A 243 19.36 -8.97 3.76
CA VAL A 243 18.93 -7.65 3.31
C VAL A 243 20.04 -6.64 3.55
N ILE A 244 20.61 -6.08 2.48
CA ILE A 244 21.66 -5.06 2.54
C ILE A 244 21.02 -3.69 2.76
N ILE A 245 21.56 -2.91 3.70
CA ILE A 245 21.07 -1.57 4.04
C ILE A 245 22.10 -0.53 3.61
N SER A 246 21.69 0.36 2.71
CA SER A 246 22.53 1.45 2.20
C SER A 246 22.06 2.81 2.74
N ASN A 247 22.66 3.89 2.24
CA ASN A 247 22.19 5.25 2.50
C ASN A 247 20.92 5.61 1.70
N LYS A 248 20.54 4.79 0.71
CA LYS A 248 19.34 4.98 -0.09
C LYS A 248 18.14 4.24 0.50
N THR A 249 18.38 3.20 1.31
CA THR A 249 17.34 2.43 1.97
C THR A 249 16.48 3.33 2.87
N LYS A 250 15.17 3.32 2.63
CA LYS A 250 14.19 4.02 3.46
C LYS A 250 13.60 3.08 4.50
N ILE A 251 13.67 3.47 5.77
CA ILE A 251 13.16 2.66 6.87
C ILE A 251 11.97 3.39 7.47
N TYR A 252 10.80 2.78 7.50
CA TYR A 252 9.57 3.41 7.98
C TYR A 252 8.98 2.70 9.19
N ASP A 253 8.26 3.46 10.01
CA ASP A 253 7.42 2.96 11.10
C ASP A 253 6.11 2.41 10.52
N GLY A 254 6.05 1.08 10.32
CA GLY A 254 4.97 0.40 9.61
C GLY A 254 4.65 1.04 8.25
N TYR A 255 3.38 1.34 8.03
CA TYR A 255 2.88 2.01 6.82
C TYR A 255 2.77 3.53 6.96
N THR A 256 3.55 4.16 7.83
CA THR A 256 3.60 5.62 7.97
C THR A 256 4.76 6.22 7.16
N ASP A 257 4.76 7.55 6.97
CA ASP A 257 5.86 8.32 6.36
C ASP A 257 6.96 8.67 7.38
N LYS A 258 6.83 8.22 8.63
CA LYS A 258 7.82 8.46 9.67
C LYS A 258 9.05 7.60 9.39
N GLU A 259 10.09 8.23 8.86
CA GLU A 259 11.39 7.59 8.63
C GLU A 259 12.08 7.30 9.97
N LEU A 260 12.51 6.05 10.16
CA LEU A 260 13.22 5.55 11.33
C LEU A 260 14.72 5.46 11.07
N SER A 261 15.51 5.56 12.13
CA SER A 261 16.93 5.24 12.07
C SER A 261 17.13 3.74 11.96
N SER A 262 18.15 3.28 11.22
CA SER A 262 18.53 1.86 11.13
C SER A 262 18.80 1.20 12.49
N SER A 263 19.04 1.98 13.54
CA SER A 263 19.20 1.50 14.92
C SER A 263 17.98 0.76 15.50
N VAL A 264 16.80 0.92 14.89
CA VAL A 264 15.59 0.18 15.28
C VAL A 264 15.61 -1.28 14.82
N LEU A 265 16.46 -1.62 13.85
CA LEU A 265 16.56 -2.95 13.27
C LEU A 265 17.39 -3.85 14.19
N LYS A 266 16.71 -4.69 14.97
CA LYS A 266 17.29 -5.60 15.96
C LYS A 266 16.71 -6.98 15.78
N GLU A 267 17.41 -8.00 16.30
CA GLU A 267 16.87 -9.36 16.36
C GLU A 267 15.52 -9.37 17.10
N GLY A 268 14.56 -10.14 16.61
CA GLY A 268 13.19 -10.20 17.14
C GLY A 268 12.21 -9.19 16.53
N VAL A 269 12.69 -8.20 15.77
CA VAL A 269 11.82 -7.20 15.12
C VAL A 269 11.22 -7.79 13.86
N LYS A 270 9.90 -7.70 13.70
CA LYS A 270 9.23 -8.08 12.45
C LYS A 270 9.33 -6.94 11.43
N VAL A 271 9.62 -7.30 10.18
CA VAL A 271 9.80 -6.36 9.08
C VAL A 271 9.14 -6.84 7.80
N GLU A 272 8.72 -5.90 6.98
CA GLU A 272 8.44 -6.11 5.57
C GLU A 272 9.50 -5.37 4.75
N VAL A 273 10.06 -6.03 3.74
CA VAL A 273 11.17 -5.51 2.94
C VAL A 273 10.82 -5.55 1.47
N THR A 274 11.12 -4.44 0.79
CA THR A 274 11.09 -4.29 -0.66
C THR A 274 12.53 -4.14 -1.15
N PHE A 275 12.95 -4.96 -2.12
CA PHE A 275 14.27 -4.86 -2.72
C PHE A 275 14.35 -3.78 -3.79
N THR A 276 15.58 -3.38 -4.14
CA THR A 276 15.81 -2.58 -5.35
C THR A 276 15.60 -3.45 -6.59
N ASP A 277 15.28 -2.82 -7.72
CA ASP A 277 15.08 -3.50 -9.01
C ASP A 277 16.40 -3.97 -9.67
N ASP A 278 17.51 -3.95 -8.91
CA ASP A 278 18.81 -4.40 -9.40
C ASP A 278 18.82 -5.91 -9.62
N PRO A 279 19.62 -6.44 -10.58
CA PRO A 279 19.72 -7.87 -10.81
C PRO A 279 20.15 -8.61 -9.53
N ILE A 280 19.22 -9.37 -8.96
CA ILE A 280 19.48 -10.17 -7.77
C ILE A 280 20.17 -11.46 -8.21
N ALA A 281 21.30 -11.79 -7.60
CA ALA A 281 21.92 -13.10 -7.79
C ALA A 281 20.97 -14.18 -7.24
N MET A 282 20.59 -15.16 -8.07
CA MET A 282 19.74 -16.31 -7.67
C MET A 282 20.50 -17.30 -6.77
N ILE A 283 21.08 -16.82 -5.67
CA ILE A 283 21.73 -17.62 -4.63
C ILE A 283 20.81 -17.59 -3.42
N TYR A 284 20.46 -18.77 -2.90
CA TYR A 284 19.57 -18.91 -1.75
C TYR A 284 20.37 -19.10 -0.44
N PRO A 285 20.04 -18.39 0.66
CA PRO A 285 19.00 -17.37 0.79
C PRO A 285 19.32 -16.11 -0.01
N VAL A 286 18.27 -15.44 -0.51
CA VAL A 286 18.43 -14.29 -1.41
C VAL A 286 19.25 -13.19 -0.74
N THR A 287 20.15 -12.55 -1.48
CA THR A 287 20.89 -11.38 -0.99
C THR A 287 20.64 -10.20 -1.91
N ALA A 288 20.03 -9.14 -1.38
CA ALA A 288 19.64 -7.97 -2.15
C ALA A 288 19.67 -6.69 -1.31
N GLU A 289 19.81 -5.53 -1.96
CA GLU A 289 19.70 -4.22 -1.32
C GLU A 289 18.23 -3.86 -1.09
N ALA A 290 17.91 -3.36 0.11
CA ALA A 290 16.57 -2.87 0.40
C ALA A 290 16.36 -1.49 -0.20
N LYS A 291 15.30 -1.37 -1.00
CA LYS A 291 14.68 -0.09 -1.34
C LYS A 291 13.98 0.49 -0.11
N THR A 292 13.10 -0.32 0.49
CA THR A 292 12.27 0.08 1.64
C THR A 292 12.25 -1.03 2.69
N ILE A 293 12.32 -0.66 3.97
CA ILE A 293 12.09 -1.55 5.12
C ILE A 293 10.97 -0.93 5.96
N ARG A 294 9.87 -1.65 6.14
CA ARG A 294 8.80 -1.27 7.05
C ARG A 294 8.95 -2.06 8.32
N VAL A 295 9.19 -1.37 9.43
CA VAL A 295 9.26 -1.96 10.75
C VAL A 295 7.84 -2.25 11.19
N MET A 296 7.48 -3.53 11.16
CA MET A 296 6.18 -4.00 11.58
C MET A 296 6.23 -4.09 13.09
N GLU A 297 5.85 -2.99 13.73
CA GLU A 297 5.93 -2.80 15.18
C GLU A 297 5.45 -4.06 15.92
N GLN A 298 6.29 -4.60 16.81
CA GLN A 298 5.76 -5.25 18.01
C GLN A 298 5.10 -4.16 18.84
N ARG A 299 3.88 -3.78 18.45
CA ARG A 299 2.99 -3.16 19.41
C ARG A 299 2.73 -4.23 20.45
N GLN A 300 3.17 -4.00 21.69
CA GLN A 300 2.16 -4.10 22.73
C GLN A 300 1.02 -3.22 22.22
N ALA A 301 -0.02 -3.86 21.67
CA ALA A 301 -1.20 -3.17 21.20
C ALA A 301 -1.57 -2.20 22.32
N GLY A 302 -1.58 -0.90 21.99
CA GLY A 302 -2.28 0.05 22.85
C GLY A 302 -3.67 -0.53 23.10
N PRO A 303 -4.24 -0.35 24.31
CA PRO A 303 -5.46 -1.02 24.69
C PRO A 303 -6.51 -0.88 23.58
N VAL A 304 -7.23 -1.96 23.27
CA VAL A 304 -8.42 -1.89 22.44
C VAL A 304 -9.40 -0.98 23.19
N VAL A 305 -9.47 0.30 22.83
CA VAL A 305 -10.28 1.27 23.57
C VAL A 305 -11.68 1.32 22.98
N TYR A 306 -12.68 0.97 23.77
CA TYR A 306 -14.06 1.35 23.52
C TYR A 306 -14.30 2.77 24.02
N LYS A 307 -14.67 3.71 23.15
CA LYS A 307 -15.00 5.09 23.54
C LYS A 307 -16.50 5.35 23.38
N ASN A 308 -17.18 5.66 24.48
CA ASN A 308 -18.58 6.05 24.50
C ASN A 308 -18.71 7.56 24.72
N THR A 309 -18.94 8.31 23.64
CA THR A 309 -19.13 9.76 23.68
C THR A 309 -20.51 10.18 24.18
N ARG A 310 -21.50 9.27 24.18
CA ARG A 310 -22.86 9.56 24.67
C ARG A 310 -22.90 9.75 26.18
N TYR A 311 -22.17 8.91 26.91
CA TYR A 311 -22.14 8.93 28.38
C TYR A 311 -20.81 9.41 28.96
N GLY A 312 -19.79 9.62 28.14
CA GLY A 312 -18.53 10.27 28.55
C GLY A 312 -17.57 9.33 29.25
N PHE A 313 -17.23 8.19 28.64
CA PHE A 313 -16.18 7.30 29.14
C PHE A 313 -15.45 6.56 28.02
N SER A 314 -14.22 6.15 28.31
CA SER A 314 -13.47 5.15 27.54
C SER A 314 -13.25 3.91 28.37
N PHE A 315 -13.11 2.75 27.73
CA PHE A 315 -12.89 1.46 28.37
C PHE A 315 -11.77 0.72 27.64
N SER A 316 -10.69 0.42 28.35
CA SER A 316 -9.51 -0.26 27.82
C SER A 316 -9.70 -1.78 27.84
N LEU A 317 -9.49 -2.43 26.70
CA LEU A 317 -9.62 -3.88 26.53
C LEU A 317 -8.29 -4.49 26.03
N PRO A 318 -8.03 -5.78 26.32
CA PRO A 318 -6.88 -6.47 25.74
C PRO A 318 -7.11 -6.79 24.26
N GLU A 319 -6.04 -7.14 23.54
CA GLU A 319 -6.09 -7.41 22.09
C GLU A 319 -7.03 -8.59 21.74
N SER A 320 -7.24 -9.55 22.65
CA SER A 320 -8.21 -10.64 22.47
C SER A 320 -9.64 -10.16 22.23
N TRP A 321 -9.94 -8.91 22.62
CA TRP A 321 -11.25 -8.29 22.43
C TRP A 321 -11.36 -7.48 21.15
N LYS A 322 -10.35 -7.49 20.28
CA LYS A 322 -10.42 -6.83 18.97
C LYS A 322 -11.55 -7.43 18.15
N GLY A 323 -12.45 -6.56 17.66
CA GLY A 323 -13.69 -6.99 17.01
C GLY A 323 -14.86 -7.22 17.98
N TYR A 324 -14.76 -6.75 19.23
CA TYR A 324 -15.89 -6.72 20.17
C TYR A 324 -17.12 -6.06 19.53
N THR A 325 -18.30 -6.44 20.03
CA THR A 325 -19.56 -5.80 19.67
C THR A 325 -20.21 -5.16 20.89
N ILE A 326 -21.09 -4.18 20.67
CA ILE A 326 -21.81 -3.51 21.77
C ILE A 326 -23.27 -3.96 21.75
N VAL A 327 -23.73 -4.46 22.88
CA VAL A 327 -25.13 -4.82 23.11
C VAL A 327 -25.72 -3.84 24.12
N ASN A 328 -26.75 -3.12 23.68
CA ASN A 328 -27.47 -2.19 24.55
C ASN A 328 -28.71 -2.86 25.12
N SER A 329 -28.92 -2.72 26.42
CA SER A 329 -30.13 -3.13 27.12
C SER A 329 -30.48 -2.11 28.21
N GLU A 330 -31.49 -2.40 29.02
CA GLU A 330 -31.94 -1.52 30.10
C GLU A 330 -32.03 -2.28 31.42
N TRP A 331 -31.76 -1.59 32.53
CA TRP A 331 -32.07 -2.04 33.87
C TRP A 331 -33.37 -1.43 34.35
N GLU A 332 -34.09 -2.15 35.22
CA GLU A 332 -35.31 -1.68 35.86
C GLU A 332 -35.10 -1.60 37.37
N GLY A 333 -35.51 -0.48 37.97
CA GLY A 333 -35.50 -0.26 39.40
C GLY A 333 -36.88 -0.54 40.01
N LEU A 334 -36.96 -1.51 40.92
CA LEU A 334 -38.18 -1.89 41.63
C LEU A 334 -38.28 -1.16 42.96
N SER A 335 -39.43 -0.55 43.25
CA SER A 335 -39.64 0.19 44.51
C SER A 335 -39.55 -0.74 45.73
N LEU A 336 -38.92 -0.23 46.79
CA LEU A 336 -38.87 -0.88 48.11
C LEU A 336 -39.84 -0.23 49.12
N GLU A 337 -40.67 0.72 48.68
CA GLU A 337 -41.63 1.40 49.54
C GLU A 337 -42.82 0.49 49.90
N ARG A 338 -43.23 0.55 51.18
CA ARG A 338 -44.38 -0.19 51.70
C ARG A 338 -45.65 0.23 50.93
N GLY A 339 -46.26 -0.72 50.20
CA GLY A 339 -47.47 -0.50 49.37
C GLY A 339 -47.23 -0.32 47.86
N LYS A 340 -45.97 -0.18 47.42
CA LYS A 340 -45.58 -0.16 45.98
C LYS A 340 -44.51 -1.20 45.62
N SER A 341 -44.19 -2.09 46.56
CA SER A 341 -43.17 -3.14 46.41
C SER A 341 -43.34 -3.91 45.11
N GLY A 342 -42.28 -3.95 44.30
CA GLY A 342 -42.26 -4.68 43.03
C GLY A 342 -42.77 -3.92 41.81
N LYS A 343 -43.18 -2.65 41.93
CA LYS A 343 -43.44 -1.79 40.77
C LYS A 343 -42.15 -1.17 40.25
N VAL A 344 -42.00 -1.16 38.93
CA VAL A 344 -40.92 -0.44 38.24
C VAL A 344 -41.11 1.06 38.46
N VAL A 345 -40.11 1.71 39.07
CA VAL A 345 -40.10 3.15 39.38
C VAL A 345 -38.97 3.90 38.70
N GLU A 346 -37.93 3.20 38.25
CA GLU A 346 -36.76 3.77 37.58
C GLU A 346 -36.31 2.86 36.44
N ARG A 347 -35.63 3.44 35.45
CA ARG A 347 -34.97 2.72 34.37
C ARG A 347 -33.67 3.41 33.99
N GLY A 348 -32.74 2.64 33.42
CA GLY A 348 -31.55 3.21 32.82
C GLY A 348 -30.82 2.24 31.90
N PRO A 349 -29.80 2.72 31.18
CA PRO A 349 -29.11 1.93 30.18
C PRO A 349 -28.11 0.95 30.79
N ILE A 350 -27.94 -0.19 30.14
CA ILE A 350 -26.80 -1.10 30.28
C ILE A 350 -26.10 -1.19 28.94
N ILE A 351 -24.78 -1.03 28.96
CA ILE A 351 -23.90 -1.28 27.82
C ILE A 351 -23.10 -2.54 28.09
N SER A 352 -23.30 -3.57 27.28
CA SER A 352 -22.51 -4.80 27.36
C SER A 352 -21.49 -4.83 26.23
N ILE A 353 -20.21 -4.83 26.58
CA ILE A 353 -19.13 -5.10 25.64
C ILE A 353 -19.06 -6.62 25.48
N ARG A 354 -19.31 -7.10 24.26
CA ARG A 354 -19.40 -8.52 23.94
C ARG A 354 -18.15 -9.01 23.25
N HIS A 355 -17.60 -10.10 23.79
CA HIS A 355 -16.40 -10.76 23.27
C HIS A 355 -16.58 -11.19 21.80
N PRO A 356 -15.57 -11.05 20.91
CA PRO A 356 -15.68 -11.41 19.50
C PRO A 356 -16.02 -12.89 19.26
N GLU A 357 -15.53 -13.80 20.12
CA GLU A 357 -15.85 -15.24 20.06
C GLU A 357 -17.22 -15.61 20.66
N TRP A 358 -18.01 -14.65 21.14
CA TRP A 358 -19.33 -14.94 21.69
C TRP A 358 -20.26 -15.49 20.60
N THR A 359 -20.94 -16.61 20.87
CA THR A 359 -22.01 -17.14 19.99
C THR A 359 -23.20 -17.62 20.80
N ALA A 360 -24.37 -17.75 20.17
CA ALA A 360 -25.56 -18.29 20.85
C ALA A 360 -25.38 -19.74 21.32
N LYS A 361 -24.50 -20.52 20.68
CA LYS A 361 -24.18 -21.90 21.07
C LYS A 361 -23.13 -21.96 22.18
N ASN A 362 -22.15 -21.06 22.15
CA ASN A 362 -21.08 -20.93 23.13
C ASN A 362 -21.06 -19.49 23.68
N PRO A 363 -21.95 -19.16 24.64
CA PRO A 363 -21.97 -17.84 25.24
C PRO A 363 -20.72 -17.62 26.09
N ARG A 364 -20.10 -16.45 25.93
CA ARG A 364 -19.01 -15.96 26.78
C ARG A 364 -19.51 -14.83 27.69
N GLN A 365 -18.78 -14.53 28.75
CA GLN A 365 -19.06 -13.41 29.64
C GLN A 365 -18.93 -12.07 28.88
N ASP A 366 -20.02 -11.30 28.80
CA ASP A 366 -19.96 -9.89 28.38
C ASP A 366 -19.42 -9.03 29.54
N ILE A 367 -18.92 -7.83 29.25
CA ILE A 367 -18.60 -6.79 30.26
C ILE A 367 -19.77 -5.80 30.35
N PRO A 368 -20.69 -5.95 31.30
CA PRO A 368 -21.83 -5.05 31.45
C PRO A 368 -21.49 -3.80 32.25
N ILE A 369 -21.88 -2.64 31.74
CA ILE A 369 -21.73 -1.32 32.37
C ILE A 369 -23.12 -0.73 32.54
N MET A 370 -23.63 -0.68 33.77
CA MET A 370 -24.84 0.03 34.13
C MET A 370 -24.55 1.51 34.25
N ILE A 371 -25.44 2.34 33.72
CA ILE A 371 -25.29 3.79 33.73
C ILE A 371 -26.41 4.38 34.56
N PHE A 372 -26.05 5.20 35.55
CA PHE A 372 -26.97 5.90 36.44
C PHE A 372 -26.73 7.40 36.34
N THR A 373 -27.79 8.20 36.43
CA THR A 373 -27.62 9.61 36.84
C THR A 373 -27.22 9.68 38.32
N HIS A 374 -26.59 10.78 38.74
CA HIS A 374 -26.30 11.00 40.17
C HIS A 374 -27.54 10.90 41.07
N GLY A 375 -28.69 11.39 40.59
CA GLY A 375 -29.96 11.29 41.32
C GLY A 375 -30.47 9.86 41.49
N GLN A 376 -30.36 9.05 40.43
CA GLN A 376 -30.71 7.63 40.46
C GLN A 376 -29.77 6.85 41.38
N TRP A 377 -28.46 7.06 41.27
CA TRP A 377 -27.46 6.42 42.13
C TRP A 377 -27.70 6.73 43.61
N ASN A 378 -27.91 8.01 43.95
CA ASN A 378 -28.20 8.41 45.32
C ASN A 378 -29.52 7.82 45.86
N SER A 379 -30.52 7.64 45.01
CA SER A 379 -31.80 7.03 45.39
C SER A 379 -31.68 5.52 45.58
N LEU A 380 -30.85 4.85 44.77
CA LEU A 380 -30.49 3.44 44.90
C LEU A 380 -29.74 3.20 46.23
N GLN A 381 -28.71 4.00 46.53
CA GLN A 381 -27.93 3.88 47.78
C GLN A 381 -28.76 4.16 49.04
N LYS A 382 -29.82 4.97 48.93
CA LYS A 382 -30.79 5.21 50.02
C LYS A 382 -31.88 4.14 50.13
N GLY A 383 -31.82 3.08 49.32
CA GLY A 383 -32.79 1.98 49.36
C GLY A 383 -34.21 2.38 48.91
N LYS A 384 -34.36 3.41 48.07
CA LYS A 384 -35.69 3.78 47.53
C LYS A 384 -36.18 2.78 46.48
N PHE A 385 -35.27 2.20 45.73
CA PHE A 385 -35.52 1.13 44.78
C PHE A 385 -34.33 0.16 44.76
N SER A 386 -34.53 -1.03 44.20
CA SER A 386 -33.46 -2.00 43.92
C SER A 386 -33.46 -2.37 42.44
N VAL A 387 -32.27 -2.64 41.90
CA VAL A 387 -32.07 -3.13 40.52
C VAL A 387 -31.78 -4.64 40.47
N ALA A 388 -31.81 -5.32 41.62
CA ALA A 388 -31.65 -6.76 41.71
C ALA A 388 -32.45 -7.36 42.88
N ALA A 389 -32.82 -8.64 42.74
CA ALA A 389 -33.43 -9.41 43.82
C ALA A 389 -32.42 -9.84 44.90
N ALA A 390 -31.12 -9.74 44.61
CA ALA A 390 -30.05 -10.09 45.54
C ALA A 390 -29.87 -9.01 46.63
N PRO A 391 -29.40 -9.36 47.83
CA PRO A 391 -29.11 -8.41 48.90
C PRO A 391 -27.87 -7.53 48.63
N VAL A 392 -27.22 -7.73 47.48
CA VAL A 392 -26.02 -6.99 47.05
C VAL A 392 -26.41 -6.12 45.86
N GLY A 393 -26.12 -4.83 45.95
CA GLY A 393 -26.38 -3.86 44.87
C GLY A 393 -25.26 -3.81 43.83
N PRO A 394 -25.43 -3.02 42.75
CA PRO A 394 -24.38 -2.72 41.80
C PRO A 394 -23.13 -2.15 42.47
N THR A 395 -21.96 -2.46 41.91
CA THR A 395 -20.67 -1.94 42.38
C THR A 395 -20.23 -0.80 41.47
N GLU A 396 -19.93 0.36 42.05
CA GLU A 396 -19.41 1.49 41.29
C GLU A 396 -18.03 1.19 40.69
N ILE A 397 -17.84 1.55 39.42
CA ILE A 397 -16.56 1.49 38.72
C ILE A 397 -15.90 2.87 38.76
N ASP A 398 -16.58 3.89 38.24
CA ASP A 398 -16.14 5.30 38.24
C ASP A 398 -17.32 6.23 37.89
N ARG A 399 -17.09 7.54 37.80
CA ARG A 399 -18.12 8.56 37.51
C ARG A 399 -17.57 9.78 36.77
N ASN A 400 -18.45 10.51 36.08
CA ASN A 400 -18.20 11.87 35.58
C ASN A 400 -19.23 12.86 36.15
N SER A 401 -19.21 14.11 35.69
CA SER A 401 -20.16 15.15 36.15
C SER A 401 -21.64 14.80 35.97
N SER A 402 -21.99 13.90 35.03
CA SER A 402 -23.37 13.59 34.67
C SER A 402 -23.83 12.20 35.11
N TYR A 403 -22.92 11.23 35.14
CA TYR A 403 -23.24 9.81 35.27
C TYR A 403 -22.32 9.07 36.25
N VAL A 404 -22.86 8.00 36.84
CA VAL A 404 -22.14 6.98 37.60
C VAL A 404 -22.15 5.68 36.79
N PHE A 405 -21.00 5.06 36.62
CA PHE A 405 -20.82 3.78 35.92
C PHE A 405 -20.65 2.67 36.96
N ALA A 406 -21.43 1.60 36.83
CA ALA A 406 -21.42 0.51 37.81
C ALA A 406 -21.54 -0.87 37.14
N LEU A 407 -20.97 -1.89 37.77
CA LEU A 407 -21.19 -3.29 37.41
C LEU A 407 -22.50 -3.79 38.02
N PRO A 408 -23.30 -4.59 37.29
CA PRO A 408 -24.44 -5.28 37.87
C PRO A 408 -24.01 -6.19 39.02
N PRO A 409 -24.87 -6.34 40.04
CA PRO A 409 -24.60 -7.29 41.11
C PRO A 409 -24.52 -8.70 40.54
N ARG A 410 -23.51 -9.47 40.97
CA ARG A 410 -23.36 -10.88 40.61
C ARG A 410 -23.31 -11.14 39.09
N TYR A 411 -22.77 -10.19 38.31
CA TYR A 411 -22.73 -10.29 36.85
C TYR A 411 -21.96 -11.52 36.31
N ASN A 412 -21.09 -12.12 37.14
CA ASN A 412 -20.27 -13.30 36.86
C ASN A 412 -20.70 -14.57 37.62
N TYR A 413 -21.82 -14.55 38.38
CA TYR A 413 -22.15 -15.58 39.38
C TYR A 413 -22.43 -16.98 38.80
N ALA A 414 -22.76 -17.06 37.50
CA ALA A 414 -22.93 -18.34 36.81
C ALA A 414 -21.61 -18.94 36.30
N PHE A 415 -20.47 -18.30 36.58
CA PHE A 415 -19.14 -18.66 36.06
C PHE A 415 -19.14 -18.97 34.55
N PRO A 416 -19.74 -18.11 33.70
CA PRO A 416 -19.78 -18.38 32.26
C PRO A 416 -18.39 -18.35 31.66
N THR A 417 -18.20 -19.03 30.53
CA THR A 417 -16.92 -19.08 29.82
C THR A 417 -16.34 -17.67 29.64
N GLY A 418 -15.10 -17.47 30.08
CA GLY A 418 -14.40 -16.18 29.99
C GLY A 418 -14.64 -15.23 31.16
N TYR A 419 -15.33 -15.64 32.25
CA TYR A 419 -15.52 -14.77 33.41
C TYR A 419 -14.21 -14.38 34.11
N GLU A 420 -13.22 -15.29 34.21
CA GLU A 420 -11.90 -14.96 34.81
C GLU A 420 -11.15 -13.90 34.00
N GLU A 421 -11.27 -13.94 32.67
CA GLU A 421 -10.70 -12.93 31.77
C GLU A 421 -11.32 -11.56 32.03
N VAL A 422 -12.65 -11.51 32.18
CA VAL A 422 -13.39 -10.27 32.47
C VAL A 422 -13.03 -9.70 33.85
N GLU A 423 -12.93 -10.53 34.88
CA GLU A 423 -12.48 -10.11 36.22
C GLU A 423 -11.10 -9.46 36.15
N LYS A 424 -10.16 -10.11 35.47
CA LYS A 424 -8.79 -9.60 35.31
C LYS A 424 -8.74 -8.26 34.56
N ILE A 425 -9.63 -8.05 33.58
CA ILE A 425 -9.75 -6.77 32.88
C ILE A 425 -10.24 -5.68 33.85
N LEU A 426 -11.26 -5.99 34.65
CA LEU A 426 -11.89 -5.03 35.57
C LEU A 426 -10.99 -4.66 36.76
N GLU A 427 -10.17 -5.60 37.26
CA GLU A 427 -9.12 -5.33 38.25
C GLU A 427 -8.12 -4.26 37.78
N GLY A 428 -7.94 -4.12 36.46
CA GLY A 428 -7.06 -3.13 35.83
C GLY A 428 -7.59 -1.69 35.80
N ASN A 429 -8.76 -1.42 36.40
CA ASN A 429 -9.47 -0.13 36.30
C ASN A 429 -9.58 0.38 34.85
N PRO A 430 -10.22 -0.40 33.95
CA PRO A 430 -10.17 -0.17 32.51
C PRO A 430 -11.02 1.02 32.06
N LEU A 431 -11.98 1.46 32.88
CA LEU A 431 -12.90 2.55 32.57
C LEU A 431 -12.28 3.89 32.99
N VAL A 432 -12.16 4.81 32.04
CA VAL A 432 -11.70 6.19 32.28
C VAL A 432 -12.81 7.15 31.88
N PRO A 433 -13.44 7.86 32.84
CA PRO A 433 -14.45 8.86 32.54
C PRO A 433 -13.84 10.13 31.92
N PHE A 434 -14.62 10.84 31.11
CA PHE A 434 -14.27 12.16 30.62
C PHE A 434 -15.48 13.08 30.60
N GLU A 435 -15.21 14.38 30.67
CA GLU A 435 -16.24 15.41 30.68
C GLU A 435 -16.83 15.64 29.28
N LYS A 436 -18.11 15.99 29.27
CA LYS A 436 -18.88 16.33 28.08
C LYS A 436 -18.62 17.76 27.62
#